data_AF-A0A7S2CGK0-F1
#
_entry.id   AF-A0A7S2CGK0-F1
#
_cell.length_a   1.000
_cell.length_b   1.000
_cell.length_c   1.000
_cell.angle_alpha   90.00
_cell.angle_beta   90.00
_cell.angle_gamma   90.00
#
_symmetry.space_group_name_H-M   'P 1'
#
loop_
_entity.id
_entity.type
_entity.pdbx_description
1 polymer ?
#
loop_
_entity_poly.entity_id
_entity_poly.type
_entity_poly.pdbx_seq_one_letter_code
_entity_poly.pdbx_strand_id
1 'polypeptide(L)'
;MTTADPLAFFSTARADGVSVRSHLAELIHSLLTSKDPNALEKLESISLEVKAAHFEGAKPAPKAVPTLPPGYVAPEGSTELVPTEGWHKAAKALHKVEPETVEVASMAELPDQLPMFEWAGVGLDAGETYRTYLAMLALKEKHSLLAVRFFGKILGTHKDYVIIEARAPADVHLPPSKVGATPPEPPGVGLNTFCYFVAASAADEFVRLEDVTPEQILMSSKIRKYMTGELEAPVACYPAFPGPEAAYLRAQIARIAATTVLWPSGKFAFDEESEATPKPIIDAEEYAVPEDLTDLGSWVHVYGKILKIGRTTNPPKPEPAEGEEEAEAEE
;
A
#
# COMPACT_ATOMS: atom_id res chain seq x y z
N MET A 1 -20.04 48.98 -15.01
CA MET A 1 -20.58 48.14 -13.91
C MET A 1 -21.94 47.67 -14.36
N THR A 2 -22.03 46.44 -14.86
CA THR A 2 -23.27 45.82 -15.32
C THR A 2 -24.24 45.74 -14.15
N THR A 3 -25.34 46.47 -14.23
CA THR A 3 -26.44 46.42 -13.27
C THR A 3 -27.10 45.05 -13.39
N ALA A 4 -26.61 44.07 -12.63
CA ALA A 4 -27.27 42.79 -12.48
C ALA A 4 -28.70 43.05 -11.98
N ASP A 5 -29.69 42.44 -12.64
CA ASP A 5 -31.10 42.57 -12.26
C ASP A 5 -31.26 42.14 -10.78
N PRO A 6 -31.67 43.06 -9.87
CA PRO A 6 -31.79 42.77 -8.46
C PRO A 6 -32.74 41.60 -8.17
N LEU A 7 -33.77 41.42 -9.01
CA LEU A 7 -34.71 40.31 -8.88
C LEU A 7 -34.06 38.97 -9.19
N ALA A 8 -33.21 38.91 -10.21
CA ALA A 8 -32.45 37.72 -10.54
C ALA A 8 -31.45 37.38 -9.42
N PHE A 9 -30.82 38.40 -8.83
CA PHE A 9 -29.93 38.22 -7.69
C PHE A 9 -30.66 37.59 -6.48
N PHE A 10 -31.80 38.13 -6.06
CA PHE A 10 -32.54 37.60 -4.89
C PHE A 10 -33.27 36.28 -5.14
N SER A 11 -33.44 35.87 -6.41
CA SER A 11 -34.09 34.62 -6.79
C SER A 11 -33.10 33.47 -7.00
N THR A 12 -31.80 33.69 -6.82
CA THR A 12 -30.83 32.57 -6.84
C THR A 12 -31.01 31.70 -5.59
N ALA A 13 -31.26 30.41 -5.82
CA ALA A 13 -31.40 29.43 -4.74
C ALA A 13 -30.03 29.02 -4.21
N ARG A 14 -29.89 28.89 -2.89
CA ARG A 14 -28.71 28.32 -2.24
C ARG A 14 -28.71 26.79 -2.39
N ALA A 15 -27.65 26.11 -1.95
CA ALA A 15 -27.55 24.65 -1.88
C ALA A 15 -28.75 23.98 -1.16
N ASP A 16 -29.40 24.72 -0.27
CA ASP A 16 -30.57 24.28 0.50
C ASP A 16 -31.90 24.47 -0.26
N GLY A 17 -31.88 24.96 -1.50
CA GLY A 17 -33.06 25.18 -2.35
C GLY A 17 -33.87 26.45 -2.04
N VAL A 18 -33.58 27.15 -0.94
CA VAL A 18 -34.25 28.39 -0.53
C VAL A 18 -33.55 29.61 -1.14
N SER A 19 -34.33 30.53 -1.73
CA SER A 19 -33.85 31.82 -2.22
C SER A 19 -34.11 32.93 -1.20
N VAL A 20 -33.38 34.04 -1.29
CA VAL A 20 -33.62 35.20 -0.40
C VAL A 20 -35.04 35.75 -0.63
N ARG A 21 -35.51 35.73 -1.88
CA ARG A 21 -36.85 36.17 -2.23
C ARG A 21 -37.95 35.31 -1.61
N SER A 22 -37.83 33.97 -1.68
CA SER A 22 -38.82 33.07 -1.10
C SER A 22 -38.88 33.21 0.42
N HIS A 23 -37.72 33.31 1.07
CA HIS A 23 -37.64 33.52 2.53
C HIS A 23 -38.30 34.83 2.96
N LEU A 24 -38.02 35.94 2.26
CA LEU A 24 -38.63 37.24 2.58
C LEU A 24 -40.14 37.25 2.34
N ALA A 25 -40.62 36.58 1.29
CA ALA A 25 -42.06 36.50 1.00
C ALA A 25 -42.82 35.75 2.10
N GLU A 26 -42.27 34.63 2.58
CA GLU A 26 -42.86 33.85 3.67
C GLU A 26 -42.79 34.56 5.02
N LEU A 27 -41.69 35.26 5.29
CA LEU A 27 -41.54 36.11 6.47
C LEU A 27 -42.58 37.24 6.47
N ILE A 28 -42.79 37.91 5.34
CA ILE A 28 -43.83 38.94 5.21
C ILE A 28 -45.22 38.30 5.41
N HIS A 29 -45.46 37.12 4.83
CA HIS A 29 -46.73 36.41 4.98
C HIS A 29 -47.01 36.02 6.44
N SER A 30 -46.01 35.50 7.17
CA SER A 30 -46.16 35.12 8.58
C SER A 30 -46.37 36.35 9.48
N LEU A 31 -45.68 37.47 9.22
CA LEU A 31 -45.92 38.74 9.90
C LEU A 31 -47.35 39.25 9.68
N LEU A 32 -47.82 39.27 8.43
CA LEU A 32 -49.19 39.69 8.09
C LEU A 32 -50.26 38.80 8.74
N THR A 33 -49.96 37.51 8.90
CA THR A 33 -50.87 36.54 9.52
C THR A 33 -50.92 36.71 11.04
N SER A 34 -49.77 36.98 11.69
CA SER A 34 -49.66 37.13 13.15
C SER A 34 -50.39 38.36 13.71
N LYS A 35 -50.51 39.44 12.92
CA LYS A 35 -51.11 40.74 13.30
C LYS A 35 -50.66 41.25 14.68
N ASP A 36 -49.42 40.97 15.06
CA ASP A 36 -48.88 41.34 16.36
C ASP A 36 -48.53 42.84 16.40
N PRO A 37 -48.96 43.62 17.41
CA PRO A 37 -48.58 45.02 17.55
C PRO A 37 -47.06 45.23 17.71
N ASN A 38 -46.30 44.23 18.17
CA ASN A 38 -44.85 44.29 18.34
C ASN A 38 -44.09 43.49 17.24
N ALA A 39 -44.68 43.37 16.05
CA ALA A 39 -44.13 42.59 14.92
C ALA A 39 -42.67 42.91 14.57
N LEU A 40 -42.21 44.15 14.78
CA LEU A 40 -40.81 44.55 14.50
C LEU A 40 -39.81 43.86 15.44
N GLU A 41 -40.14 43.72 16.73
CA GLU A 41 -39.26 43.08 17.71
C GLU A 41 -39.17 41.55 17.49
N LYS A 42 -40.25 40.94 16.99
CA LYS A 42 -40.34 39.50 16.70
C LYS A 42 -39.90 39.12 15.29
N LEU A 43 -39.45 40.09 14.49
CA LEU A 43 -39.06 39.84 13.11
C LEU A 43 -37.89 38.85 13.00
N GLU A 44 -36.92 38.95 13.91
CA GLU A 44 -35.77 38.04 13.95
C GLU A 44 -36.19 36.62 14.34
N SER A 45 -37.04 36.46 15.35
CA SER A 45 -37.52 35.14 15.78
C SER A 45 -38.34 34.45 14.70
N ILE A 46 -39.24 35.19 14.04
CA ILE A 46 -40.05 34.66 12.93
C ILE A 46 -39.17 34.31 11.73
N SER A 47 -38.13 35.10 11.45
CA SER A 47 -37.14 34.75 10.43
C SER A 47 -36.41 33.44 10.74
N LEU A 48 -36.10 33.21 12.03
CA LEU A 48 -35.48 31.99 12.52
C LEU A 48 -36.42 30.78 12.40
N GLU A 49 -37.69 30.95 12.72
CA GLU A 49 -38.73 29.91 12.57
C GLU A 49 -38.94 29.52 11.11
N VAL A 50 -39.03 30.49 10.19
CA VAL A 50 -39.15 30.21 8.75
C VAL A 50 -37.92 29.48 8.23
N LYS A 51 -36.71 29.87 8.67
CA LYS A 51 -35.47 29.14 8.35
C LYS A 51 -35.49 27.72 8.90
N ALA A 52 -35.96 27.52 10.12
CA ALA A 52 -36.05 26.20 10.76
C ALA A 52 -37.10 25.31 10.08
N ALA A 53 -38.23 25.86 9.65
CA ALA A 53 -39.27 25.14 8.91
C ALA A 53 -38.79 24.66 7.53
N HIS A 54 -37.91 25.44 6.88
CA HIS A 54 -37.27 25.06 5.62
C HIS A 54 -35.98 24.26 5.81
N PHE A 55 -35.51 24.13 7.05
CA PHE A 55 -34.37 23.30 7.38
C PHE A 55 -34.82 21.84 7.45
N GLU A 56 -34.78 21.17 6.30
CA GLU A 56 -34.88 19.71 6.26
C GLU A 56 -33.55 19.10 6.71
N GLY A 57 -33.42 18.79 8.02
CA GLY A 57 -32.27 18.02 8.53
C GLY A 57 -32.09 16.64 7.89
N ALA A 58 -33.08 16.17 7.13
CA ALA A 58 -33.08 14.92 6.38
C ALA A 58 -32.62 15.07 4.91
N LYS A 59 -32.42 16.29 4.39
CA LYS A 59 -31.69 16.49 3.14
C LYS A 59 -30.22 16.70 3.52
N PRO A 60 -29.38 15.65 3.44
CA PRO A 60 -27.94 15.87 3.54
C PRO A 60 -27.55 16.93 2.49
N ALA A 61 -26.52 17.72 2.80
CA ALA A 61 -25.71 18.45 1.83
C ALA A 61 -25.66 17.70 0.49
N PRO A 62 -25.64 18.39 -0.68
CA PRO A 62 -25.85 17.81 -2.00
C PRO A 62 -25.32 16.38 -2.03
N LYS A 63 -26.22 15.42 -2.27
CA LYS A 63 -25.98 13.97 -2.25
C LYS A 63 -24.81 13.59 -3.18
N ALA A 64 -23.59 13.94 -2.82
CA ALA A 64 -22.47 13.08 -3.07
C ALA A 64 -22.79 11.87 -2.20
N VAL A 65 -23.57 10.95 -2.77
CA VAL A 65 -23.63 9.58 -2.27
C VAL A 65 -22.18 9.23 -1.99
N PRO A 66 -21.80 8.90 -0.73
CA PRO A 66 -20.45 8.48 -0.43
C PRO A 66 -20.13 7.42 -1.47
N THR A 67 -19.18 7.73 -2.36
CA THR A 67 -18.85 6.83 -3.44
C THR A 67 -18.46 5.52 -2.78
N LEU A 68 -19.15 4.43 -3.14
CA LEU A 68 -18.85 3.13 -2.61
C LEU A 68 -17.33 2.89 -2.75
N PRO A 69 -16.68 2.31 -1.73
CA PRO A 69 -15.28 1.94 -1.84
C PRO A 69 -15.06 1.17 -3.16
N PRO A 70 -14.05 1.53 -3.96
CA PRO A 70 -13.76 0.83 -5.20
C PRO A 70 -13.67 -0.68 -4.96
N GLY A 71 -14.39 -1.48 -5.75
CA GLY A 71 -14.40 -2.95 -5.61
C GLY A 71 -15.55 -3.53 -4.78
N TYR A 72 -16.40 -2.69 -4.19
CA TYR A 72 -17.59 -3.10 -3.45
C TYR A 72 -18.89 -2.61 -4.10
N VAL A 73 -19.93 -3.43 -4.00
CA VAL A 73 -21.30 -3.14 -4.41
C VAL A 73 -22.24 -3.35 -3.23
N ALA A 74 -23.31 -2.56 -3.18
CA ALA A 74 -24.42 -2.82 -2.26
C ALA A 74 -25.46 -3.66 -3.01
N PRO A 75 -25.70 -4.93 -2.65
CA PRO A 75 -26.77 -5.73 -3.23
C PRO A 75 -28.13 -5.05 -3.06
N GLU A 76 -29.02 -5.18 -4.05
CA GLU A 76 -30.36 -4.61 -4.01
C GLU A 76 -31.10 -5.00 -2.72
N GLY A 77 -31.48 -4.01 -1.92
CA GLY A 77 -32.21 -4.21 -0.67
C GLY A 77 -31.36 -4.46 0.57
N SER A 78 -30.03 -4.40 0.47
CA SER A 78 -29.11 -4.55 1.63
C SER A 78 -28.22 -3.33 1.83
N THR A 79 -27.90 -3.04 3.09
CA THR A 79 -26.92 -1.99 3.46
C THR A 79 -25.50 -2.52 3.54
N GLU A 80 -25.32 -3.84 3.48
CA GLU A 80 -24.01 -4.48 3.56
C GLU A 80 -23.27 -4.37 2.22
N LEU A 81 -21.99 -4.00 2.30
CA LEU A 81 -21.13 -3.90 1.13
C LEU A 81 -20.49 -5.26 0.86
N VAL A 82 -20.70 -5.77 -0.34
CA VAL A 82 -20.15 -7.05 -0.79
C VAL A 82 -19.15 -6.80 -1.92
N PRO A 83 -18.07 -7.57 -2.04
CA PRO A 83 -17.18 -7.48 -3.19
C PRO A 83 -17.93 -7.63 -4.52
N THR A 84 -17.38 -7.02 -5.57
CA THR A 84 -17.95 -7.10 -6.93
C THR A 84 -18.06 -8.55 -7.45
N GLU A 85 -19.00 -8.80 -8.37
CA GLU A 85 -19.13 -10.11 -9.03
C GLU A 85 -17.83 -10.55 -9.72
N GLY A 86 -17.11 -9.60 -10.33
CA GLY A 86 -15.79 -9.85 -10.93
C GLY A 86 -14.78 -10.38 -9.92
N TRP A 87 -14.75 -9.78 -8.73
CA TRP A 87 -13.90 -10.24 -7.62
C TRP A 87 -14.27 -11.66 -7.20
N HIS A 88 -15.56 -11.98 -7.03
CA HIS A 88 -16.00 -13.33 -6.66
C HIS A 88 -15.60 -14.39 -7.70
N LYS A 89 -15.71 -14.06 -8.99
CA LYS A 89 -15.28 -14.94 -10.07
C LYS A 89 -13.77 -15.19 -10.03
N ALA A 90 -12.98 -14.15 -9.79
CA ALA A 90 -11.53 -14.26 -9.67
C ALA A 90 -11.11 -15.07 -8.42
N ALA A 91 -11.72 -14.80 -7.27
CA ALA A 91 -11.50 -15.55 -6.04
C ALA A 91 -11.86 -17.04 -6.21
N LYS A 92 -12.97 -17.35 -6.89
CA LYS A 92 -13.35 -18.74 -7.19
C LYS A 92 -12.37 -19.42 -8.16
N ALA A 93 -11.73 -18.67 -9.05
CA ALA A 93 -10.74 -19.22 -9.98
C ALA A 93 -9.47 -19.71 -9.27
N LEU A 94 -9.08 -19.08 -8.15
CA LEU A 94 -7.93 -19.51 -7.35
C LEU A 94 -8.08 -20.93 -6.79
N HIS A 95 -9.30 -21.37 -6.49
CA HIS A 95 -9.56 -22.74 -6.00
C HIS A 95 -9.32 -23.84 -7.03
N LYS A 96 -8.99 -23.49 -8.28
CA LYS A 96 -8.55 -24.47 -9.29
C LYS A 96 -7.10 -24.89 -9.09
N VAL A 97 -6.32 -24.14 -8.30
CA VAL A 97 -4.94 -24.48 -7.97
C VAL A 97 -4.97 -25.57 -6.90
N GLU A 98 -4.37 -26.71 -7.21
CA GLU A 98 -4.25 -27.82 -6.27
C GLU A 98 -2.97 -27.65 -5.45
N PRO A 99 -3.06 -27.41 -4.12
CA PRO A 99 -1.88 -27.09 -3.32
C PRO A 99 -0.88 -28.24 -3.22
N GLU A 100 -1.34 -29.48 -3.35
CA GLU A 100 -0.52 -30.68 -3.28
C GLU A 100 0.39 -30.87 -4.50
N THR A 101 0.10 -30.20 -5.63
CA THR A 101 0.90 -30.34 -6.86
C THR A 101 2.06 -29.36 -6.94
N VAL A 102 2.06 -28.34 -6.09
CA VAL A 102 3.08 -27.29 -6.08
C VAL A 102 4.01 -27.51 -4.89
N GLU A 103 5.22 -27.98 -5.15
CA GLU A 103 6.24 -28.04 -4.09
C GLU A 103 6.51 -26.63 -3.57
N VAL A 104 6.30 -26.39 -2.28
CA VAL A 104 6.62 -25.11 -1.63
C VAL A 104 7.75 -25.37 -0.63
N ALA A 105 8.69 -24.43 -0.51
CA ALA A 105 9.68 -24.52 0.55
C ALA A 105 8.98 -24.45 1.92
N SER A 106 9.39 -25.25 2.90
CA SER A 106 8.73 -25.33 4.22
C SER A 106 8.56 -23.96 4.92
N MET A 107 9.44 -23.01 4.63
CA MET A 107 9.41 -21.65 5.17
C MET A 107 8.30 -20.75 4.60
N ALA A 108 7.54 -21.22 3.60
CA ALA A 108 6.52 -20.46 2.88
C ALA A 108 5.09 -20.98 3.09
N GLU A 109 4.90 -21.93 3.99
CA GLU A 109 3.58 -22.48 4.33
C GLU A 109 2.80 -21.49 5.20
N LEU A 110 2.20 -20.50 4.53
CA LEU A 110 1.34 -19.50 5.15
C LEU A 110 0.17 -20.13 5.96
N PRO A 111 -0.48 -21.24 5.54
CA PRO A 111 -1.49 -21.90 6.34
C PRO A 111 -1.00 -22.40 7.70
N ASP A 112 0.25 -22.89 7.76
CA ASP A 112 0.85 -23.40 9.00
C ASP A 112 1.28 -22.26 9.94
N GLN A 113 1.57 -21.09 9.38
CA GLN A 113 1.87 -19.88 10.14
C GLN A 113 0.62 -19.17 10.68
N LEU A 114 -0.56 -19.40 10.07
CA LEU A 114 -1.80 -18.73 10.44
C LEU A 114 -2.18 -18.91 11.93
N PRO A 115 -2.16 -20.12 12.51
CA PRO A 115 -2.46 -20.29 13.94
C PRO A 115 -1.51 -19.49 14.83
N MET A 116 -0.25 -19.37 14.45
CA MET A 116 0.75 -18.61 15.23
C MET A 116 0.40 -17.12 15.28
N PHE A 117 -0.03 -16.56 14.14
CA PHE A 117 -0.48 -15.17 14.06
C PHE A 117 -1.80 -14.95 14.81
N GLU A 118 -2.76 -15.87 14.68
CA GLU A 118 -4.04 -15.81 15.41
C GLU A 118 -3.83 -15.85 16.93
N TRP A 119 -2.92 -16.70 17.43
CA TRP A 119 -2.57 -16.75 18.86
C TRP A 119 -1.93 -15.47 19.36
N ALA A 120 -1.13 -14.81 18.51
CA ALA A 120 -0.56 -13.51 18.80
C ALA A 120 -1.55 -12.35 18.62
N GLY A 121 -2.76 -12.60 18.10
CA GLY A 121 -3.78 -11.58 17.85
C GLY A 121 -3.43 -10.64 16.70
N VAL A 122 -2.60 -11.09 15.76
CA VAL A 122 -2.15 -10.33 14.59
C VAL A 122 -2.41 -11.13 13.31
N GLY A 123 -2.26 -10.50 12.15
CA GLY A 123 -2.37 -11.19 10.85
C GLY A 123 -3.66 -10.89 10.09
N LEU A 124 -3.94 -11.74 9.11
CA LEU A 124 -5.10 -11.65 8.23
C LEU A 124 -6.19 -12.64 8.65
N ASP A 125 -7.41 -12.45 8.15
CA ASP A 125 -8.46 -13.44 8.36
C ASP A 125 -8.12 -14.76 7.67
N ALA A 126 -8.65 -15.87 8.19
CA ALA A 126 -8.39 -17.21 7.65
C ALA A 126 -8.76 -17.34 6.16
N GLY A 127 -9.82 -16.65 5.72
CA GLY A 127 -10.24 -16.65 4.33
C GLY A 127 -9.27 -15.89 3.42
N GLU A 128 -8.83 -14.69 3.83
CA GLU A 128 -7.85 -13.88 3.10
C GLU A 128 -6.49 -14.58 3.07
N THR A 129 -6.10 -15.23 4.16
CA THR A 129 -4.88 -16.01 4.24
C THR A 129 -4.89 -17.16 3.25
N TYR A 130 -5.97 -17.96 3.20
CA TYR A 130 -6.06 -19.08 2.26
C TYR A 130 -6.10 -18.61 0.80
N ARG A 131 -6.82 -17.53 0.49
CA ARG A 131 -6.80 -16.93 -0.85
C ARG A 131 -5.41 -16.44 -1.24
N THR A 132 -4.70 -15.80 -0.31
CA THR A 132 -3.32 -15.33 -0.51
C THR A 132 -2.37 -16.50 -0.76
N TYR A 133 -2.52 -17.59 0.00
CA TYR A 133 -1.77 -18.82 -0.22
C TYR A 133 -2.00 -19.40 -1.62
N LEU A 134 -3.25 -19.56 -2.06
CA LEU A 134 -3.55 -20.03 -3.42
C LEU A 134 -2.99 -19.10 -4.50
N ALA A 135 -3.03 -17.78 -4.28
CA ALA A 135 -2.45 -16.80 -5.19
C ALA A 135 -0.91 -16.93 -5.27
N MET A 136 -0.23 -17.20 -4.16
CA MET A 136 1.21 -17.48 -4.14
C MET A 136 1.56 -18.71 -4.98
N LEU A 137 0.78 -19.79 -4.87
CA LEU A 137 0.97 -21.01 -5.64
C LEU A 137 0.76 -20.76 -7.14
N ALA A 138 -0.33 -20.09 -7.50
CA ALA A 138 -0.62 -19.70 -8.88
C ALA A 138 0.50 -18.86 -9.49
N LEU A 139 1.05 -17.93 -8.70
CA LEU A 139 2.15 -17.05 -9.13
C LEU A 139 3.45 -17.83 -9.30
N LYS A 140 3.73 -18.80 -8.42
CA LYS A 140 4.90 -19.67 -8.50
C LYS A 140 4.90 -20.46 -9.81
N GLU A 141 3.79 -21.08 -10.17
CA GLU A 141 3.65 -21.82 -11.42
C GLU A 141 3.72 -20.89 -12.65
N LYS A 142 3.00 -19.76 -12.62
CA LYS A 142 2.92 -18.81 -13.75
C LYS A 142 4.29 -18.25 -14.16
N HIS A 143 5.16 -17.98 -13.19
CA HIS A 143 6.46 -17.34 -13.42
C HIS A 143 7.66 -18.26 -13.15
N SER A 144 7.44 -19.56 -12.96
CA SER A 144 8.49 -20.55 -12.64
C SER A 144 9.42 -20.09 -11.51
N LEU A 145 8.83 -19.56 -10.43
CA LEU A 145 9.58 -18.97 -9.31
C LEU A 145 10.23 -20.08 -8.47
N LEU A 146 11.43 -19.82 -7.96
CA LEU A 146 12.18 -20.78 -7.13
C LEU A 146 11.53 -20.92 -5.74
N ALA A 147 11.22 -19.79 -5.12
CA ALA A 147 10.53 -19.71 -3.83
C ALA A 147 9.59 -18.52 -3.81
N VAL A 148 8.50 -18.62 -3.05
CA VAL A 148 7.53 -17.54 -2.82
C VAL A 148 7.28 -17.42 -1.33
N ARG A 149 7.11 -16.21 -0.79
CA ARG A 149 6.70 -15.96 0.61
C ARG A 149 5.73 -14.80 0.63
N PHE A 150 4.74 -14.88 1.52
CA PHE A 150 3.87 -13.73 1.78
C PHE A 150 4.67 -12.68 2.58
N PHE A 151 4.85 -11.49 2.00
CA PHE A 151 5.56 -10.41 2.69
C PHE A 151 4.65 -9.68 3.67
N GLY A 152 3.42 -9.37 3.22
CA GLY A 152 2.46 -8.63 4.04
C GLY A 152 1.46 -7.84 3.23
N LYS A 153 0.72 -6.97 3.94
CA LYS A 153 -0.28 -6.05 3.38
C LYS A 153 0.05 -4.62 3.78
N ILE A 154 0.12 -3.71 2.82
CA ILE A 154 0.29 -2.26 3.05
C ILE A 154 -1.01 -1.55 2.75
N LEU A 155 -1.52 -0.81 3.73
CA LEU A 155 -2.80 -0.10 3.59
C LEU A 155 -2.61 1.22 2.81
N GLY A 156 -3.57 1.51 1.95
CA GLY A 156 -3.61 2.77 1.18
C GLY A 156 -4.88 3.58 1.46
N THR A 157 -4.95 4.79 0.91
CA THR A 157 -6.10 5.69 1.10
C THR A 157 -7.29 5.32 0.22
N HIS A 158 -7.04 4.69 -0.94
CA HIS A 158 -8.11 4.23 -1.85
C HIS A 158 -8.12 2.71 -2.03
N LYS A 159 -6.94 2.08 -2.08
CA LYS A 159 -6.78 0.61 -2.17
C LYS A 159 -5.57 0.15 -1.36
N ASP A 160 -5.62 -1.07 -0.88
CA ASP A 160 -4.51 -1.72 -0.19
C ASP A 160 -3.59 -2.43 -1.18
N TYR A 161 -2.43 -2.88 -0.70
CA TYR A 161 -1.47 -3.67 -1.45
C TYR A 161 -1.17 -4.97 -0.72
N VAL A 162 -1.53 -6.09 -1.34
CA VAL A 162 -1.09 -7.45 -0.95
C VAL A 162 0.22 -7.73 -1.66
N ILE A 163 1.26 -8.09 -0.91
CA ILE A 163 2.63 -8.19 -1.40
C ILE A 163 3.13 -9.62 -1.23
N ILE A 164 3.56 -10.21 -2.35
CA ILE A 164 4.24 -11.50 -2.41
C ILE A 164 5.68 -11.24 -2.80
N GLU A 165 6.60 -11.77 -2.00
CA GLU A 165 8.01 -11.79 -2.35
C GLU A 165 8.36 -13.15 -2.96
N ALA A 166 9.29 -13.13 -3.91
CA ALA A 166 9.70 -14.34 -4.60
C ALA A 166 11.19 -14.34 -4.90
N ARG A 167 11.83 -15.49 -4.71
CA ARG A 167 13.14 -15.76 -5.28
C ARG A 167 12.93 -16.24 -6.69
N ALA A 168 13.45 -15.51 -7.66
CA ALA A 168 13.28 -15.80 -9.07
C ALA A 168 14.64 -15.85 -9.77
N PRO A 169 14.74 -16.51 -10.94
CA PRO A 169 15.92 -16.37 -11.78
C PRO A 169 16.02 -14.95 -12.35
N ALA A 170 17.22 -14.56 -12.81
CA ALA A 170 17.55 -13.17 -13.13
C ALA A 170 16.71 -12.55 -14.27
N ASP A 171 16.19 -13.38 -15.17
CA ASP A 171 15.32 -12.98 -16.28
C ASP A 171 13.92 -12.53 -15.83
N VAL A 172 13.48 -12.97 -14.64
CA VAL A 172 12.21 -12.57 -14.05
C VAL A 172 12.33 -11.23 -13.32
N HIS A 173 13.53 -10.73 -13.04
CA HIS A 173 13.67 -9.39 -12.46
C HIS A 173 13.31 -8.30 -13.48
N LEU A 174 12.72 -7.20 -12.99
CA LEU A 174 12.47 -6.01 -13.80
C LEU A 174 13.56 -4.98 -13.52
N PRO A 175 14.42 -4.65 -14.48
CA PRO A 175 15.44 -3.64 -14.28
C PRO A 175 14.78 -2.27 -14.01
N PRO A 176 15.42 -1.39 -13.23
CA PRO A 176 14.86 -0.09 -12.90
C PRO A 176 14.79 0.81 -14.15
N SER A 177 13.67 1.48 -14.34
CA SER A 177 13.45 2.41 -15.47
C SER A 177 14.37 3.64 -15.42
N LYS A 178 14.82 4.03 -14.22
CA LYS A 178 15.73 5.18 -14.01
C LYS A 178 16.91 4.75 -13.16
N VAL A 179 18.11 4.98 -13.67
CA VAL A 179 19.36 4.71 -12.97
C VAL A 179 19.99 6.04 -12.55
N GLY A 180 20.27 6.18 -11.26
CA GLY A 180 20.95 7.34 -10.68
C GLY A 180 22.47 7.25 -10.78
N ALA A 181 23.18 8.14 -10.09
CA ALA A 181 24.64 8.18 -10.09
C ALA A 181 25.29 6.93 -9.45
N THR A 182 24.64 6.33 -8.45
CA THR A 182 25.10 5.08 -7.84
C THR A 182 24.43 3.90 -8.52
N PRO A 183 25.19 2.91 -9.03
CA PRO A 183 24.61 1.79 -9.75
C PRO A 183 23.76 0.91 -8.81
N PRO A 184 22.58 0.46 -9.27
CA PRO A 184 21.76 -0.49 -8.53
C PRO A 184 22.47 -1.83 -8.36
N GLU A 185 22.09 -2.56 -7.31
CA GLU A 185 22.58 -3.93 -7.12
C GLU A 185 21.96 -4.85 -8.19
N PRO A 186 22.74 -5.79 -8.76
CA PRO A 186 22.25 -6.66 -9.80
C PRO A 186 21.14 -7.60 -9.29
N PRO A 187 20.30 -8.15 -10.19
CA PRO A 187 19.31 -9.16 -9.84
C PRO A 187 19.90 -10.31 -9.02
N GLY A 188 19.25 -10.68 -7.92
CA GLY A 188 19.71 -11.72 -7.01
C GLY A 188 20.63 -11.25 -5.89
N VAL A 189 21.10 -9.99 -5.90
CA VAL A 189 22.07 -9.47 -4.93
C VAL A 189 21.49 -8.35 -4.06
N GLY A 190 21.75 -8.44 -2.75
CA GLY A 190 21.46 -7.39 -1.78
C GLY A 190 19.98 -7.02 -1.68
N LEU A 191 19.64 -5.76 -1.97
CA LEU A 191 18.25 -5.28 -1.95
C LEU A 191 17.41 -5.82 -3.10
N ASN A 192 18.05 -6.34 -4.15
CA ASN A 192 17.42 -6.92 -5.34
C ASN A 192 17.55 -8.45 -5.36
N THR A 193 17.72 -9.10 -4.20
CA THR A 193 17.72 -10.57 -4.09
C THR A 193 16.35 -11.19 -4.39
N PHE A 194 15.26 -10.48 -4.08
CA PHE A 194 13.90 -10.95 -4.30
C PHE A 194 13.14 -10.05 -5.28
N CYS A 195 12.32 -10.69 -6.10
CA CYS A 195 11.26 -10.04 -6.88
C CYS A 195 10.05 -9.81 -5.98
N TYR A 196 9.38 -8.67 -6.16
CA TYR A 196 8.15 -8.36 -5.44
C TYR A 196 6.99 -8.23 -6.41
N PHE A 197 5.88 -8.86 -6.05
CA PHE A 197 4.63 -8.86 -6.79
C PHE A 197 3.54 -8.25 -5.91
N VAL A 198 2.74 -7.36 -6.49
CA VAL A 198 1.74 -6.59 -5.76
C VAL A 198 0.39 -6.64 -6.46
N ALA A 199 -0.66 -6.85 -5.69
CA ALA A 199 -2.04 -6.76 -6.14
C ALA A 199 -2.87 -5.96 -5.12
N ALA A 200 -4.02 -5.43 -5.55
CA ALA A 200 -4.93 -4.75 -4.63
C ALA A 200 -5.61 -5.73 -3.66
N SER A 201 -5.88 -6.93 -4.13
CA SER A 201 -6.40 -8.05 -3.36
C SER A 201 -5.76 -9.35 -3.88
N ALA A 202 -5.72 -10.39 -3.04
CA ALA A 202 -5.19 -11.71 -3.43
C ALA A 202 -5.90 -12.33 -4.65
N ALA A 203 -7.14 -11.93 -4.93
CA ALA A 203 -7.91 -12.37 -6.10
C ALA A 203 -7.56 -11.62 -7.40
N ASP A 204 -6.88 -10.48 -7.32
CA ASP A 204 -6.56 -9.66 -8.49
C ASP A 204 -5.25 -10.13 -9.15
N GLU A 205 -5.00 -9.67 -10.37
CA GLU A 205 -3.74 -9.95 -11.05
C GLU A 205 -2.57 -9.21 -10.37
N PHE A 206 -1.52 -9.96 -10.08
CA PHE A 206 -0.31 -9.43 -9.48
C PHE A 206 0.56 -8.70 -10.52
N VAL A 207 0.92 -7.47 -10.19
CA VAL A 207 1.85 -6.64 -10.95
C VAL A 207 3.24 -6.79 -10.33
N ARG A 208 4.23 -7.13 -11.16
CA ARG A 208 5.63 -7.24 -10.74
C ARG A 208 6.23 -5.83 -10.60
N LEU A 209 6.90 -5.55 -9.48
CA LEU A 209 7.61 -4.30 -9.25
C LEU A 209 8.99 -4.30 -9.89
N GLU A 210 9.48 -3.11 -10.25
CA GLU A 210 10.87 -2.90 -10.65
C GLU A 210 11.84 -3.13 -9.49
N ASP A 211 13.09 -3.45 -9.83
CA ASP A 211 14.20 -3.50 -8.89
C ASP A 211 14.49 -2.12 -8.30
N VAL A 212 14.91 -2.09 -7.03
CA VAL A 212 15.10 -0.84 -6.31
C VAL A 212 16.44 -0.20 -6.64
N THR A 213 16.46 1.13 -6.73
CA THR A 213 17.70 1.89 -6.86
C THR A 213 18.14 2.51 -5.54
N PRO A 214 19.46 2.73 -5.35
CA PRO A 214 19.97 3.34 -4.13
C PRO A 214 19.40 4.74 -3.87
N GLU A 215 19.18 5.51 -4.94
CA GLU A 215 18.59 6.85 -4.85
C GLU A 215 17.17 6.81 -4.28
N GLN A 216 16.33 5.86 -4.72
CA GLN A 216 14.98 5.66 -4.18
C GLN A 216 15.02 5.32 -2.69
N ILE A 217 15.95 4.47 -2.25
CA ILE A 217 16.13 4.13 -0.83
C ILE A 217 16.50 5.37 -0.01
N LEU A 218 17.47 6.16 -0.48
CA LEU A 218 17.92 7.36 0.23
C LEU A 218 16.82 8.41 0.32
N MET A 219 16.05 8.61 -0.75
CA MET A 219 14.98 9.60 -0.78
C MET A 219 13.75 9.14 0.00
N SER A 220 13.38 7.86 -0.06
CA SER A 220 12.28 7.30 0.75
C SER A 220 12.51 7.47 2.25
N SER A 221 13.77 7.46 2.72
CA SER A 221 14.10 7.67 4.14
C SER A 221 13.83 9.10 4.65
N LYS A 222 13.72 10.08 3.73
CA LYS A 222 13.56 11.50 4.03
C LYS A 222 12.11 11.98 3.93
N ILE A 223 11.21 11.13 3.43
CA ILE A 223 9.81 11.48 3.18
C ILE A 223 8.87 10.58 3.99
N ARG A 224 7.68 11.09 4.26
CA ARG A 224 6.58 10.34 4.87
C ARG A 224 5.30 10.63 4.11
N LYS A 225 4.76 9.61 3.45
CA LYS A 225 3.54 9.68 2.63
C LYS A 225 2.67 8.46 2.89
N TYR A 226 1.35 8.68 2.88
CA TYR A 226 0.39 7.59 2.77
C TYR A 226 0.39 7.07 1.34
N MET A 227 0.22 5.76 1.18
CA MET A 227 0.02 5.13 -0.12
C MET A 227 -1.39 5.45 -0.61
N THR A 228 -1.56 5.70 -1.90
CA THR A 228 -2.87 5.94 -2.50
C THR A 228 -3.56 4.63 -2.87
N GLY A 229 -2.79 3.60 -3.24
CA GLY A 229 -3.32 2.36 -3.80
C GLY A 229 -3.32 2.33 -5.34
N GLU A 230 -2.71 3.33 -5.97
CA GLU A 230 -2.50 3.39 -7.42
C GLU A 230 -0.99 3.42 -7.74
N LEU A 231 -0.49 2.39 -8.42
CA LEU A 231 0.94 2.18 -8.65
C LEU A 231 1.62 3.29 -9.47
N GLU A 232 0.88 3.90 -10.40
CA GLU A 232 1.37 4.97 -11.28
C GLU A 232 1.21 6.38 -10.69
N ALA A 233 0.64 6.50 -9.49
CA ALA A 233 0.41 7.81 -8.87
C ALA A 233 1.73 8.56 -8.61
N PRO A 234 1.81 9.87 -8.90
CA PRO A 234 3.02 10.64 -8.62
C PRO A 234 3.19 10.89 -7.11
N VAL A 235 4.40 10.65 -6.60
CA VAL A 235 4.73 10.92 -5.19
C VAL A 235 5.05 12.40 -4.99
N ALA A 236 4.00 13.21 -4.83
CA ALA A 236 4.12 14.67 -4.64
C ALA A 236 4.77 15.02 -3.29
N CYS A 237 6.09 15.21 -3.27
CA CYS A 237 6.86 15.50 -2.06
C CYS A 237 8.07 16.41 -2.31
N TYR A 238 8.55 17.02 -1.22
CA TYR A 238 9.85 17.67 -1.15
C TYR A 238 10.61 17.09 0.06
N PRO A 239 11.85 16.61 -0.10
CA PRO A 239 12.62 16.47 -1.35
C PRO A 239 11.95 15.56 -2.39
N ALA A 240 12.21 15.79 -3.67
CA ALA A 240 11.55 15.06 -4.77
C ALA A 240 11.94 13.57 -4.78
N PHE A 241 10.96 12.69 -4.94
CA PHE A 241 11.18 11.25 -5.01
C PHE A 241 11.36 10.78 -6.47
N PRO A 242 12.38 9.95 -6.77
CA PRO A 242 12.67 9.48 -8.13
C PRO A 242 11.79 8.26 -8.51
N GLY A 243 10.52 8.52 -8.87
CA GLY A 243 9.62 7.51 -9.42
C GLY A 243 8.15 7.72 -9.05
N PRO A 244 7.25 6.87 -9.59
CA PRO A 244 5.85 6.81 -9.16
C PRO A 244 5.71 6.06 -7.82
N GLU A 245 4.47 5.89 -7.35
CA GLU A 245 4.15 5.19 -6.11
C GLU A 245 4.68 3.75 -6.09
N ALA A 246 4.71 3.03 -7.22
CA ALA A 246 5.30 1.70 -7.33
C ALA A 246 6.77 1.65 -6.86
N ALA A 247 7.57 2.64 -7.25
CA ALA A 247 8.97 2.74 -6.83
C ALA A 247 9.09 3.12 -5.35
N TYR A 248 8.18 3.95 -4.84
CA TYR A 248 8.15 4.28 -3.41
C TYR A 248 7.73 3.07 -2.57
N LEU A 249 6.73 2.30 -3.00
CA LEU A 249 6.31 1.04 -2.40
C LEU A 249 7.47 0.04 -2.37
N ARG A 250 8.17 -0.15 -3.49
CA ARG A 250 9.36 -1.01 -3.58
C ARG A 250 10.46 -0.60 -2.60
N ALA A 251 10.73 0.70 -2.47
CA ALA A 251 11.71 1.22 -1.54
C ALA A 251 11.30 1.02 -0.07
N GLN A 252 10.01 1.19 0.25
CA GLN A 252 9.47 0.91 1.58
C GLN A 252 9.56 -0.58 1.93
N ILE A 253 9.22 -1.46 0.99
CA ILE A 253 9.38 -2.91 1.14
C ILE A 253 10.84 -3.26 1.46
N ALA A 254 11.80 -2.73 0.70
CA ALA A 254 13.22 -3.01 0.93
C ALA A 254 13.67 -2.59 2.34
N ARG A 255 13.22 -1.42 2.81
CA ARG A 255 13.55 -0.91 4.15
C ARG A 255 12.92 -1.74 5.26
N ILE A 256 11.65 -2.12 5.11
CA ILE A 256 10.95 -2.97 6.07
C ILE A 256 11.62 -4.34 6.10
N ALA A 257 11.80 -4.97 4.94
CA ALA A 257 12.47 -6.27 4.82
C ALA A 257 13.82 -6.29 5.55
N ALA A 258 14.68 -5.31 5.28
CA ALA A 258 16.02 -5.25 5.88
C ALA A 258 16.03 -4.99 7.40
N THR A 259 14.92 -4.54 8.00
CA THR A 259 14.85 -4.16 9.42
C THR A 259 13.93 -5.03 10.26
N THR A 260 12.97 -5.74 9.67
CA THR A 260 11.95 -6.49 10.42
C THR A 260 11.93 -7.98 10.10
N VAL A 261 12.68 -8.44 9.09
CA VAL A 261 12.78 -9.88 8.82
C VAL A 261 13.81 -10.48 9.77
N LEU A 262 13.28 -11.29 10.69
CA LEU A 262 14.00 -11.93 11.76
C LEU A 262 13.83 -13.44 11.67
N TRP A 263 14.84 -14.15 12.16
CA TRP A 263 14.83 -15.60 12.26
C TRP A 263 15.38 -16.02 13.63
N PRO A 264 14.96 -17.17 14.15
CA PRO A 264 15.55 -17.71 15.38
C PRO A 264 17.05 -17.90 15.24
N SER A 265 17.79 -17.54 16.28
CA SER A 265 19.23 -17.70 16.36
C SER A 265 19.62 -19.16 16.15
N GLY A 266 20.72 -19.39 15.42
CA GLY A 266 21.24 -20.73 15.12
C GLY A 266 20.50 -21.48 14.02
N LYS A 267 19.42 -20.95 13.43
CA LYS A 267 18.73 -21.61 12.30
C LYS A 267 19.58 -21.62 11.03
N PHE A 268 20.30 -20.54 10.78
CA PHE A 268 21.12 -20.39 9.58
C PHE A 268 22.59 -20.21 9.93
N ALA A 269 23.45 -20.72 9.05
CA ALA A 269 24.88 -20.52 9.07
C ALA A 269 25.35 -19.93 7.74
N PHE A 270 26.52 -19.28 7.74
CA PHE A 270 27.18 -18.91 6.50
C PHE A 270 27.82 -20.17 5.90
N ASP A 271 27.64 -20.35 4.60
CA ASP A 271 28.35 -21.38 3.85
C ASP A 271 29.83 -20.98 3.77
N GLU A 272 30.65 -21.58 4.64
CA GLU A 272 32.06 -21.27 4.70
C GLU A 272 32.84 -21.76 3.47
N GLU A 273 32.32 -22.77 2.77
CA GLU A 273 32.92 -23.39 1.59
C GLU A 273 32.78 -22.52 0.34
N SER A 274 31.77 -21.64 0.31
CA SER A 274 31.57 -20.71 -0.79
C SER A 274 32.56 -19.54 -0.75
N GLU A 275 33.26 -19.33 -1.87
CA GLU A 275 34.12 -18.14 -2.09
C GLU A 275 33.32 -16.89 -2.49
N ALA A 276 31.99 -16.97 -2.58
CA ALA A 276 31.15 -15.82 -2.95
C ALA A 276 31.17 -14.72 -1.87
N THR A 277 31.17 -13.46 -2.30
CA THR A 277 31.05 -12.29 -1.42
C THR A 277 29.79 -11.50 -1.77
N PRO A 278 28.79 -11.42 -0.87
CA PRO A 278 28.69 -12.03 0.46
C PRO A 278 28.46 -13.55 0.40
N LYS A 279 28.92 -14.27 1.44
CA LYS A 279 28.74 -15.73 1.53
C LYS A 279 27.25 -16.10 1.55
N PRO A 280 26.83 -17.15 0.85
CA PRO A 280 25.45 -17.60 0.89
C PRO A 280 25.11 -18.13 2.29
N ILE A 281 23.82 -18.04 2.62
CA ILE A 281 23.27 -18.50 3.89
C ILE A 281 22.64 -19.87 3.67
N ILE A 282 23.01 -20.84 4.49
CA ILE A 282 22.53 -22.23 4.46
C ILE A 282 21.84 -22.59 5.79
N ASP A 283 20.97 -23.60 5.76
CA ASP A 283 20.39 -24.15 6.98
C ASP A 283 21.48 -24.80 7.84
N ALA A 284 21.46 -24.52 9.15
CA ALA A 284 22.39 -25.14 10.08
C ALA A 284 22.05 -26.62 10.26
N GLU A 285 23.06 -27.50 10.24
CA GLU A 285 22.88 -28.95 10.39
C GLU A 285 22.29 -29.32 11.77
N GLU A 286 22.63 -28.54 12.81
CA GLU A 286 22.12 -28.71 14.17
C GLU A 286 21.33 -27.47 14.59
N TYR A 287 20.02 -27.46 14.31
CA TYR A 287 19.11 -26.42 14.80
C TYR A 287 18.24 -26.94 15.94
N ALA A 288 18.31 -26.27 17.09
CA ALA A 288 17.39 -26.42 18.20
C ALA A 288 16.59 -25.12 18.38
N VAL A 289 15.27 -25.23 18.54
CA VAL A 289 14.42 -24.07 18.79
C VAL A 289 14.80 -23.46 20.15
N PRO A 290 15.09 -22.16 20.22
CA PRO A 290 15.36 -21.49 21.50
C PRO A 290 14.22 -21.68 22.50
N GLU A 291 14.54 -21.90 23.77
CA GLU A 291 13.54 -22.12 24.84
C GLU A 291 12.64 -20.90 25.06
N ASP A 292 13.19 -19.69 24.89
CA ASP A 292 12.46 -18.44 25.05
C ASP A 292 12.51 -17.60 23.76
N LEU A 293 11.40 -17.60 23.03
CA LEU A 293 11.21 -16.79 21.82
C LEU A 293 10.75 -15.36 22.12
N THR A 294 10.50 -15.01 23.39
CA THR A 294 10.12 -13.66 23.79
C THR A 294 11.34 -12.75 23.98
N ASP A 295 12.53 -13.31 24.23
CA ASP A 295 13.76 -12.55 24.32
C ASP A 295 14.25 -12.05 22.95
N LEU A 296 14.77 -10.83 22.92
CA LEU A 296 15.30 -10.20 21.71
C LEU A 296 16.61 -10.87 21.25
N GLY A 297 17.39 -11.45 22.16
CA GLY A 297 18.62 -12.16 21.85
C GLY A 297 18.42 -13.47 21.07
N SER A 298 17.20 -14.01 21.12
CA SER A 298 16.82 -15.22 20.38
C SER A 298 16.59 -14.99 18.89
N TRP A 299 16.62 -13.74 18.42
CA TRP A 299 16.31 -13.37 17.04
C TRP A 299 17.49 -12.70 16.34
N VAL A 300 17.75 -13.11 15.10
CA VAL A 300 18.82 -12.59 14.24
C VAL A 300 18.27 -12.11 12.89
N HIS A 301 18.91 -11.09 12.32
CA HIS A 301 18.61 -10.62 10.97
C HIS A 301 19.26 -11.54 9.93
N VAL A 302 18.48 -11.95 8.94
CA VAL A 302 19.00 -12.71 7.77
C VAL A 302 19.32 -11.80 6.59
N TYR A 303 18.63 -10.66 6.47
CA TYR A 303 18.90 -9.72 5.38
C TYR A 303 20.00 -8.73 5.72
N GLY A 304 20.78 -8.36 4.71
CA GLY A 304 21.87 -7.41 4.84
C GLY A 304 21.39 -6.02 5.25
N LYS A 305 22.14 -5.38 6.16
CA LYS A 305 21.86 -4.00 6.58
C LYS A 305 22.04 -3.03 5.41
N ILE A 306 21.12 -2.07 5.30
CA ILE A 306 21.21 -0.96 4.34
C ILE A 306 22.28 0.04 4.80
N LEU A 307 23.28 0.26 3.97
CA LEU A 307 24.34 1.25 4.17
C LEU A 307 23.83 2.67 3.86
N LYS A 308 24.58 3.70 4.32
CA LYS A 308 24.26 5.11 4.05
C LYS A 308 24.26 5.49 2.56
N ILE A 309 24.82 4.63 1.70
CA ILE A 309 24.80 4.78 0.24
C ILE A 309 23.52 4.23 -0.41
N GLY A 310 22.62 3.60 0.35
CA GLY A 310 21.38 3.00 -0.18
C GLY A 310 21.57 1.61 -0.80
N ARG A 311 22.68 0.93 -0.48
CA ARG A 311 23.02 -0.44 -0.90
C ARG A 311 23.31 -1.32 0.31
N THR A 312 23.32 -2.65 0.14
CA THR A 312 23.83 -3.57 1.17
C THR A 312 25.33 -3.76 1.08
N THR A 313 25.86 -3.69 -0.14
CA THR A 313 27.27 -3.85 -0.48
C THR A 313 27.84 -2.55 -1.04
N ASN A 314 29.11 -2.28 -0.77
CA ASN A 314 29.80 -1.18 -1.44
C ASN A 314 29.86 -1.43 -2.95
N PRO A 315 29.77 -0.37 -3.78
CA PRO A 315 29.93 -0.55 -5.22
C PRO A 315 31.32 -1.13 -5.52
N PRO A 316 31.43 -2.01 -6.54
CA PRO A 316 32.74 -2.43 -7.02
C PRO A 316 33.55 -1.20 -7.42
N LYS A 317 34.87 -1.22 -7.17
CA LYS A 317 35.74 -0.15 -7.66
C LYS A 317 35.54 -0.05 -9.18
N PRO A 318 35.41 1.16 -9.75
CA PRO A 318 35.35 1.30 -11.20
C PRO A 318 36.57 0.60 -11.79
N GLU A 319 36.37 -0.28 -12.76
CA GLU A 319 37.49 -0.79 -13.55
C GLU A 319 38.20 0.42 -14.16
N PRO A 320 39.54 0.50 -14.08
CA PRO A 320 40.26 1.59 -14.72
C PRO A 320 39.86 1.59 -16.20
N ALA A 321 39.41 2.74 -16.69
CA ALA A 321 39.16 2.91 -18.11
C ALA A 321 40.44 2.49 -18.85
N GLU A 322 40.32 1.65 -19.89
CA GLU A 322 41.46 1.22 -20.71
C GLU A 322 42.25 2.47 -21.16
N GLY A 323 43.36 2.77 -20.47
CA GLY A 323 44.18 3.95 -20.71
C GLY A 323 44.68 4.75 -19.50
N GLU A 324 44.19 4.51 -18.27
CA GLU A 324 44.77 5.13 -17.07
C GLU A 324 45.55 4.08 -16.27
N GLU A 325 46.87 4.06 -16.46
CA GLU A 325 47.82 3.33 -15.62
C GLU A 325 47.55 3.66 -14.15
N GLU A 326 47.42 2.62 -13.33
CA GLU A 326 47.35 2.74 -11.88
C GLU A 326 48.58 3.51 -11.39
N ALA A 327 48.40 4.79 -11.05
CA ALA A 327 49.37 5.50 -10.25
C ALA A 327 49.37 4.82 -8.87
N GLU A 328 50.36 3.95 -8.66
CA GLU A 328 50.73 3.42 -7.36
C GLU A 328 50.77 4.57 -6.35
N ALA A 329 49.84 4.55 -5.39
CA ALA A 329 49.95 5.39 -4.21
C ALA A 329 50.98 4.73 -3.28
N GLU A 330 52.24 5.15 -3.40
CA GLU A 330 53.23 5.02 -2.32
C GLU A 330 52.85 5.97 -1.16
N GLU A 331 52.86 5.40 0.04
CA GLU A 331 52.75 5.96 1.41
C GLU A 331 51.47 6.69 1.88
#